data_AF-A0A285BG64-F1
#
_entry.id   AF-A0A285BG64-F1
#
_cell.length_a   1.000
_cell.length_b   1.000
_cell.length_c   1.000
_cell.angle_alpha   90.00
_cell.angle_beta   90.00
_cell.angle_gamma   90.00
#
_symmetry.space_group_name_H-M   'P 1'
#
loop_
_entity.id
_entity.type
_entity.pdbx_description
1 polymer ?
#
loop_
_entity_poly.entity_id
_entity_poly.type
_entity_poly.pdbx_seq_one_letter_code
_entity_poly.pdbx_strand_id
1 'polypeptide(L)'
;MLLILALTGCSNLKKQGDVVGGISDNEALKVAKEKAEITKVKSEELKNLEVDLDKFFDDPKLMEKSPCPVYWIIKGVDKEGKSLTVYVNYKKPSIYYIKNER
;
A
#
# COMPACT_ATOMS: atom_id res chain seq x y z
N MET A 1 -17.66 36.63 20.55
CA MET A 1 -16.45 36.24 19.80
C MET A 1 -15.89 35.00 20.48
N LEU A 2 -16.27 33.80 20.00
CA LEU A 2 -15.80 32.54 20.57
C LEU A 2 -14.53 32.12 19.83
N LEU A 3 -13.40 32.13 20.53
CA LEU A 3 -12.11 31.70 20.00
C LEU A 3 -11.99 30.18 20.25
N ILE A 4 -12.16 29.37 19.21
CA ILE A 4 -11.91 27.92 19.32
C ILE A 4 -10.44 27.70 19.01
N LEU A 5 -9.64 27.44 20.06
CA LEU A 5 -8.30 26.87 19.92
C LEU A 5 -8.43 25.42 19.44
N ALA A 6 -8.24 25.18 18.15
CA ALA A 6 -8.01 23.85 17.61
C ALA A 6 -6.52 23.48 17.78
N LEU A 7 -6.18 22.91 18.94
CA LEU A 7 -4.89 22.29 19.21
C LEU A 7 -5.00 20.77 19.05
N THR A 8 -4.09 20.22 18.24
CA THR A 8 -3.55 18.85 18.25
C THR A 8 -4.47 17.73 17.70
N GLY A 9 -4.04 16.89 16.76
CA GLY A 9 -2.73 16.76 16.14
C GLY A 9 -2.85 16.02 14.81
N CYS A 10 -2.16 16.52 13.79
CA CYS A 10 -1.72 15.67 12.69
C CYS A 10 -0.88 14.57 13.32
N SER A 11 -1.43 13.36 13.32
CA SER A 11 -0.75 12.14 13.73
C SER A 11 0.67 12.17 13.18
N ASN A 12 1.64 12.06 14.08
CA ASN A 12 3.03 11.82 13.74
C ASN A 12 3.08 10.71 12.69
N LEU A 13 3.30 11.09 11.43
CA LEU A 13 3.73 10.20 10.39
C LEU A 13 5.12 9.75 10.85
N LYS A 14 5.16 8.62 11.57
CA LYS A 14 6.42 7.95 11.90
C LYS A 14 7.16 7.81 10.58
N LYS A 15 8.27 8.54 10.44
CA LYS A 15 9.22 8.39 9.34
C LYS A 15 9.55 6.90 9.25
N GLN A 16 8.96 6.26 8.25
CA GLN A 16 9.35 4.93 7.78
C GLN A 16 10.82 5.05 7.37
N GLY A 17 11.66 4.18 7.91
CA GLY A 17 13.10 4.25 7.70
C GLY A 17 13.46 4.39 6.23
N ASP A 18 14.49 5.18 5.94
CA ASP A 18 15.00 5.45 4.59
C ASP A 18 15.42 4.13 3.92
N VAL A 19 14.46 3.44 3.31
CA VAL A 19 14.74 2.44 2.31
C VAL A 19 15.19 3.24 1.09
N VAL A 20 16.44 3.07 0.67
CA VAL A 20 17.00 3.83 -0.45
C VAL A 20 16.64 3.15 -1.77
N GLY A 21 16.04 3.92 -2.69
CA GLY A 21 15.93 3.59 -4.12
C GLY A 21 14.78 2.66 -4.54
N GLY A 22 13.59 2.78 -3.96
CA GLY A 22 12.36 2.18 -4.47
C GLY A 22 11.33 3.23 -4.87
N ILE A 23 10.16 2.78 -5.32
CA ILE A 23 9.09 3.64 -5.80
C ILE A 23 8.47 4.47 -4.68
N SER A 24 8.04 5.66 -5.03
CA SER A 24 7.30 6.57 -4.16
C SER A 24 5.90 6.06 -3.82
N ASP A 25 5.32 6.64 -2.77
CA ASP A 25 3.90 6.54 -2.42
C ASP A 25 3.00 6.88 -3.63
N ASN A 26 3.28 7.98 -4.32
CA ASN A 26 2.50 8.44 -5.47
C ASN A 26 2.52 7.44 -6.64
N GLU A 27 3.67 6.82 -6.90
CA GLU A 27 3.79 5.76 -7.91
C GLU A 27 2.99 4.51 -7.50
N ALA A 28 3.06 4.11 -6.24
CA ALA A 28 2.28 2.99 -5.72
C ALA A 28 0.77 3.27 -5.78
N LEU A 29 0.33 4.49 -5.43
CA LEU A 29 -1.05 4.94 -5.54
C LEU A 29 -1.53 4.95 -6.99
N LYS A 30 -0.69 5.36 -7.94
CA LYS A 30 -1.01 5.30 -9.35
C LYS A 30 -1.29 3.86 -9.79
N VAL A 31 -0.42 2.91 -9.43
CA VAL A 31 -0.64 1.48 -9.70
C VAL A 31 -1.96 1.01 -9.08
N ALA A 32 -2.23 1.34 -7.82
CA ALA A 32 -3.45 0.90 -7.14
C ALA A 32 -4.73 1.46 -7.79
N LYS A 33 -4.73 2.74 -8.18
CA LYS A 33 -5.86 3.35 -8.91
C LYS A 33 -6.05 2.76 -10.30
N GLU A 34 -4.97 2.51 -11.04
CA GLU A 34 -5.04 1.97 -12.39
C GLU A 34 -5.42 0.48 -12.43
N LYS A 35 -4.95 -0.31 -11.47
CA LYS A 35 -5.12 -1.77 -11.47
C LYS A 35 -6.31 -2.27 -10.68
N ALA A 36 -6.65 -1.60 -9.59
CA ALA A 36 -7.76 -1.99 -8.72
C ALA A 36 -8.93 -0.99 -8.75
N GLU A 37 -8.87 0.04 -9.61
CA GLU A 37 -9.92 1.06 -9.77
C GLU A 37 -10.34 1.69 -8.43
N ILE A 38 -9.39 1.89 -7.52
CA ILE A 38 -9.66 2.50 -6.22
C ILE A 38 -10.22 3.91 -6.43
N THR A 39 -11.42 4.14 -5.92
CA THR A 39 -12.09 5.44 -5.92
C THR A 39 -11.86 6.21 -4.62
N LYS A 40 -11.66 5.50 -3.50
CA LYS A 40 -11.39 6.09 -2.18
C LYS A 40 -10.27 5.34 -1.47
N VAL A 41 -9.19 6.05 -1.13
CA VAL A 41 -8.09 5.52 -0.30
C VAL A 41 -8.46 5.65 1.17
N LYS A 42 -8.32 4.57 1.93
CA LYS A 42 -8.53 4.51 3.39
C LYS A 42 -7.21 4.64 4.16
N SER A 43 -6.16 3.96 3.70
CA SER A 43 -4.84 4.01 4.32
C SER A 43 -3.75 3.61 3.34
N GLU A 44 -2.53 4.03 3.64
CA GLU A 44 -1.31 3.66 2.93
C GLU A 44 -0.19 3.43 3.95
N GLU A 45 0.58 2.36 3.78
CA GLU A 45 1.77 2.09 4.59
C GLU A 45 2.83 1.30 3.80
N LEU A 46 4.12 1.62 3.99
CA LEU A 46 5.22 0.79 3.51
C LEU A 46 5.65 -0.24 4.57
N LYS A 47 5.55 -1.52 4.25
CA LYS A 47 5.91 -2.59 5.20
C LYS A 47 6.81 -3.63 4.58
N ASN A 48 7.76 -4.11 5.39
CA ASN A 48 8.37 -5.40 5.17
C ASN A 48 7.36 -6.48 5.59
N LEU A 49 6.98 -7.33 4.65
CA LEU A 49 6.06 -8.44 4.90
C LEU A 49 6.85 -9.63 5.44
N GLU A 50 6.82 -9.81 6.76
CA GLU A 50 7.44 -10.93 7.47
C GLU A 50 6.59 -12.22 7.36
N VAL A 51 6.27 -12.61 6.13
CA VAL A 51 5.46 -13.80 5.82
C VAL A 51 6.06 -14.55 4.65
N ASP A 52 5.62 -15.80 4.46
CA ASP A 52 5.96 -16.57 3.27
C ASP A 52 5.20 -15.99 2.07
N LEU A 53 5.88 -15.19 1.24
CA LEU A 53 5.23 -14.35 0.24
C LEU A 53 4.52 -15.16 -0.85
N ASP A 54 5.12 -16.26 -1.28
CA ASP A 54 4.55 -17.13 -2.31
C ASP A 54 3.20 -17.73 -1.86
N LYS A 55 3.11 -18.16 -0.59
CA LYS A 55 1.87 -18.65 0.04
C LYS A 55 0.90 -17.53 0.33
N PHE A 56 1.41 -16.37 0.80
CA PHE A 56 0.57 -15.23 1.15
C PHE A 56 -0.17 -14.67 -0.08
N PHE A 57 0.51 -14.67 -1.24
CA PHE A 57 -0.02 -14.15 -2.50
C PHE A 57 -0.50 -15.23 -3.47
N ASP A 58 -0.37 -16.51 -3.13
CA ASP A 58 -0.68 -17.65 -4.01
C ASP A 58 0.05 -17.57 -5.37
N ASP A 59 1.33 -17.14 -5.35
CA ASP A 59 2.22 -17.11 -6.52
C ASP A 59 3.52 -17.87 -6.21
N PRO A 60 3.63 -19.15 -6.61
CA PRO A 60 4.79 -20.00 -6.30
C PRO A 60 6.10 -19.50 -6.93
N LYS A 61 6.03 -18.60 -7.92
CA LYS A 61 7.22 -18.01 -8.57
C LYS A 61 7.52 -16.62 -8.05
N LEU A 62 6.87 -16.18 -6.96
CA LEU A 62 7.07 -14.84 -6.46
C LEU A 62 8.50 -14.62 -5.95
N MET A 63 9.10 -15.61 -5.28
CA MET A 63 10.48 -15.48 -4.80
C MET A 63 11.49 -15.30 -5.95
N GLU A 64 11.20 -15.79 -7.15
CA GLU A 64 12.03 -15.62 -8.35
C GLU A 64 11.87 -14.22 -8.98
N LYS A 65 10.70 -13.60 -8.80
CA LYS A 65 10.32 -12.34 -9.46
C LYS A 65 10.46 -11.13 -8.54
N SER A 66 10.23 -11.30 -7.24
CA SER A 66 10.19 -10.21 -6.26
C SER A 66 11.59 -9.86 -5.78
N PRO A 67 12.06 -8.64 -6.04
CA PRO A 67 13.39 -8.20 -5.62
C PRO A 67 13.49 -7.97 -4.09
N CYS A 68 12.37 -7.85 -3.37
CA CYS A 68 12.37 -7.64 -1.93
C CYS A 68 10.98 -7.91 -1.29
N PRO A 69 10.93 -8.25 0.02
CA PRO A 69 9.69 -8.44 0.76
C PRO A 69 9.01 -7.14 1.20
N VAL A 70 9.43 -5.99 0.68
CA VAL A 70 8.89 -4.67 1.06
C VAL A 70 7.80 -4.24 0.08
N TYR A 71 6.63 -3.87 0.59
CA TYR A 71 5.45 -3.51 -0.19
C TYR A 71 4.79 -2.24 0.35
N TRP A 72 4.34 -1.39 -0.57
CA TRP A 72 3.30 -0.41 -0.30
C TRP A 72 1.95 -1.13 -0.19
N ILE A 73 1.28 -0.96 0.95
CA ILE A 73 -0.01 -1.56 1.25
C ILE A 73 -1.06 -0.44 1.24
N ILE A 74 -1.90 -0.45 0.22
CA ILE A 74 -2.91 0.58 -0.04
C ILE A 74 -4.28 -0.04 0.19
N LYS A 75 -4.98 0.39 1.23
CA LYS A 75 -6.36 -0.02 1.49
C LYS A 75 -7.31 1.00 0.90
N GLY A 76 -8.37 0.54 0.28
CA GLY A 76 -9.33 1.43 -0.35
C GLY A 76 -10.68 0.80 -0.61
N VAL A 77 -11.46 1.51 -1.41
CA VAL A 77 -12.76 1.10 -1.93
C VAL A 77 -12.71 1.24 -3.45
N ASP A 78 -13.15 0.21 -4.17
CA ASP A 78 -13.27 0.25 -5.63
C ASP A 78 -14.51 1.04 -6.10
N LYS A 79 -14.76 1.04 -7.41
CA LYS A 79 -15.95 1.66 -8.01
C LYS A 79 -17.27 0.95 -7.66
N GLU A 80 -17.22 -0.32 -7.26
CA GLU A 80 -18.39 -1.10 -6.85
C GLU A 80 -18.72 -0.91 -5.36
N GLY A 81 -17.92 -0.12 -4.63
CA GLY A 81 -18.08 0.09 -3.20
C GLY A 81 -17.47 -1.03 -2.34
N LYS A 82 -16.73 -1.98 -2.92
CA LYS A 82 -16.10 -3.10 -2.21
C LYS A 82 -14.77 -2.67 -1.61
N SER A 83 -14.48 -3.15 -0.41
CA SER A 83 -13.20 -2.89 0.25
C SER A 83 -12.12 -3.85 -0.27
N LEU A 84 -10.94 -3.32 -0.55
CA LEU A 84 -9.81 -4.10 -1.04
C LEU A 84 -8.49 -3.53 -0.52
N THR A 85 -7.47 -4.39 -0.52
CA THR A 85 -6.08 -4.03 -0.26
C THR A 85 -5.25 -4.32 -1.50
N VAL A 86 -4.47 -3.33 -1.95
CA VAL A 86 -3.47 -3.48 -3.00
C VAL A 86 -2.08 -3.49 -2.37
N TYR A 87 -1.29 -4.50 -2.72
CA TYR A 87 0.10 -4.61 -2.36
C TYR A 87 0.92 -4.30 -3.60
N VAL A 88 1.78 -3.26 -3.56
CA VAL A 88 2.66 -2.89 -4.67
C VAL A 88 4.10 -3.06 -4.21
N ASN A 89 4.90 -3.84 -4.94
CA ASN A 89 6.28 -4.08 -4.55
C ASN A 89 7.10 -2.78 -4.57
N TYR A 90 7.85 -2.54 -3.50
CA TYR A 90 8.61 -1.32 -3.29
C TYR A 90 9.67 -1.06 -4.37
N LYS A 91 10.25 -2.09 -4.99
CA LYS A 91 11.28 -1.92 -6.03
C LYS A 91 10.74 -2.07 -7.45
N LYS A 92 9.66 -2.83 -7.64
CA LYS A 92 9.17 -3.21 -8.97
C LYS A 92 7.64 -3.05 -9.05
N PRO A 93 7.12 -1.89 -9.50
CA PRO A 93 5.68 -1.60 -9.48
C PRO A 93 4.84 -2.52 -10.37
N SER A 94 5.47 -3.24 -11.31
CA SER A 94 4.81 -4.27 -12.11
C SER A 94 4.47 -5.55 -11.32
N ILE A 95 5.00 -5.71 -10.10
CA ILE A 95 4.64 -6.76 -9.16
C ILE A 95 3.66 -6.16 -8.16
N TYR A 96 2.39 -6.51 -8.30
CA TYR A 96 1.32 -6.08 -7.42
C TYR A 96 0.29 -7.19 -7.22
N TYR A 97 -0.41 -7.12 -6.09
CA TYR A 97 -1.46 -8.08 -5.72
C TYR A 97 -2.66 -7.34 -5.17
N ILE A 98 -3.85 -7.87 -5.46
CA ILE A 98 -5.13 -7.32 -5.00
C ILE A 98 -5.81 -8.37 -4.13
N LYS A 99 -6.15 -7.98 -2.91
CA LYS A 99 -6.90 -8.82 -1.97
C LYS A 99 -8.21 -8.13 -1.63
N ASN A 100 -9.33 -8.75 -2.03
CA ASN A 100 -10.65 -8.28 -1.64
C ASN A 100 -10.88 -8.59 -0.15
N GLU A 101 -11.36 -7.61 0.60
CA GLU A 101 -11.78 -7.80 1.98
C GLU A 101 -13.22 -8.34 1.97
N ARG A 102 -13.45 -9.48 2.63
CA ARG A 102 -14.77 -10.09 2.80
C ARG A 102 -15.52 -9.47 3.97
#